data_AF-A0A3D0XDV1-F1
#
_entry.id   AF-A0A3D0XDV1-F1
#
_cell.length_a   1.000
_cell.length_b   1.000
_cell.length_c   1.000
_cell.angle_alpha   90.00
_cell.angle_beta   90.00
_cell.angle_gamma   90.00
#
_symmetry.space_group_name_H-M   'P 1'
#
loop_
_entity.id
_entity.type
_entity.pdbx_description
1 polymer ?
#
loop_
_entity_poly.entity_id
_entity_poly.type
_entity_poly.pdbx_seq_one_letter_code
_entity_poly.pdbx_strand_id
1 'polypeptide(L)' 'MELTTKITLDMLTQDSVSVLKQQFLTFNNVEMQVGGNIRNTYTNSVSGRKLIKSILPNDYYNAVIAVWGDTPTVEEIIE' A
#
# COMPACT_ATOMS: atom_id res chain seq x y z
N MET A 1 -1.28 3.45 -26.16
CA MET A 1 -0.36 3.46 -25.01
C MET A 1 -1.22 3.61 -23.78
N GLU A 2 -1.11 2.68 -22.84
CA GLU A 2 -1.91 2.66 -21.62
C GLU A 2 -0.97 2.75 -20.41
N LEU A 3 -1.29 3.62 -19.45
CA LEU A 3 -0.55 3.79 -18.22
C LEU A 3 -1.30 3.10 -17.08
N THR A 4 -0.67 2.11 -16.45
CA THR A 4 -1.24 1.33 -15.35
C THR A 4 -0.43 1.53 -14.08
N THR A 5 -1.11 1.65 -12.93
CA THR A 5 -0.46 1.60 -11.61
C THR A 5 -0.56 0.19 -11.06
N LYS A 6 0.57 -0.39 -10.67
CA LYS A 6 0.62 -1.63 -9.89
C LYS A 6 0.95 -1.28 -8.44
N ILE A 7 0.23 -1.93 -7.53
CA ILE A 7 0.43 -1.80 -6.08
C ILE A 7 0.86 -3.17 -5.57
N THR A 8 1.95 -3.21 -4.83
CA THR A 8 2.40 -4.41 -4.12
C THR A 8 2.34 -4.13 -2.62
N LEU A 9 1.61 -4.98 -1.90
CA LEU A 9 1.67 -5.05 -0.44
C LEU A 9 2.79 -6.01 -0.07
N ASP A 10 3.83 -5.48 0.55
CA ASP A 10 5.06 -6.19 0.88
C ASP A 10 5.32 -6.10 2.38
N MET A 11 5.99 -7.12 2.93
CA MET A 11 6.23 -7.24 4.37
C MET A 11 4.97 -6.96 5.22
N LEU A 12 3.80 -7.42 4.75
CA LEU A 12 2.53 -7.27 5.47
C LEU A 12 2.55 -8.17 6.71
N THR A 13 2.63 -7.54 7.88
CA THR A 13 2.59 -8.17 9.20
C THR A 13 1.40 -7.63 9.99
N GLN A 14 1.22 -8.09 11.23
CA GLN A 14 0.22 -7.53 12.12
C GLN A 14 0.49 -6.07 12.48
N ASP A 15 1.76 -5.63 12.47
CA ASP A 15 2.14 -4.28 12.96
C ASP A 15 2.40 -3.27 11.85
N SER A 16 2.67 -3.73 10.63
CA SER A 16 3.01 -2.83 9.53
C SER A 16 2.81 -3.45 8.16
N VAL A 17 2.81 -2.60 7.14
CA VAL A 17 2.85 -2.97 5.73
C VAL A 17 3.71 -1.99 4.95
N SER A 18 4.51 -2.49 4.01
CA SER A 18 5.20 -1.67 3.02
C SER A 18 4.39 -1.69 1.72
N VAL A 19 3.94 -0.51 1.28
CA VAL A 19 3.19 -0.33 0.03
C VAL A 19 4.16 0.17 -1.02
N LEU A 20 4.38 -0.63 -2.05
CA LEU A 20 5.11 -0.23 -3.25
C LEU A 20 4.12 0.13 -4.36
N LYS A 21 4.24 1.34 -4.91
CA LYS A 21 3.50 1.80 -6.09
C LYS A 21 4.48 1.94 -7.27
N GLN A 22 4.12 1.35 -8.40
CA GLN A 22 4.89 1.37 -9.64
C GLN A 22 3.97 1.75 -10.81
N GLN A 23 4.51 2.49 -11.77
CA GLN A 23 3.78 2.85 -13.00
C GLN A 23 4.35 2.06 -14.18
N PHE A 24 3.45 1.58 -15.04
CA PHE A 24 3.79 0.78 -16.20
C PHE A 24 3.13 1.35 -17.45
N LEU A 25 3.87 1.38 -18.54
CA LEU A 25 3.38 1.73 -19.87
C LEU A 25 3.27 0.45 -20.70
N THR A 26 2.11 0.24 -21.34
CA THR A 26 1.97 -0.82 -22.34
C THR A 26 2.15 -0.25 -23.75
N PHE A 27 3.15 -0.75 -24.46
CA PHE A 27 3.44 -0.41 -25.86
C PHE A 27 3.78 -1.67 -26.66
N ASN A 28 3.10 -1.86 -27.80
CA ASN A 28 3.24 -3.06 -28.64
C ASN A 28 3.12 -4.38 -27.85
N ASN A 29 2.16 -4.45 -26.91
CA ASN A 29 1.93 -5.58 -25.99
C ASN A 29 3.11 -5.91 -25.06
N VAL A 30 4.11 -5.02 -24.98
CA VAL A 30 5.19 -5.09 -24.00
C VAL A 30 4.90 -4.09 -22.89
N GLU A 31 4.85 -4.58 -21.67
CA GLU A 31 4.72 -3.76 -20.48
C GLU A 31 6.12 -3.34 -20.00
N MET A 32 6.33 -2.04 -19.83
CA MET A 32 7.59 -1.48 -19.34
C MET A 32 7.33 -0.60 -18.13
N GLN A 33 8.14 -0.75 -17.08
CA GLN A 33 8.07 0.16 -15.94
C GLN A 33 8.56 1.56 -16.38
N VAL A 34 7.82 2.58 -15.98
CA VAL A 34 8.19 3.98 -16.18
C VAL A 34 8.23 4.71 -14.85
N GLY A 35 9.18 5.63 -14.70
CA GLY A 35 9.43 6.33 -13.44
C GLY A 35 10.08 5.45 -12.36
N GLY A 36 10.07 5.95 -11.12
CA GLY A 36 10.68 5.27 -9.98
C GLY A 36 9.68 4.49 -9.13
N ASN A 37 10.22 3.68 -8.22
CA ASN A 37 9.45 3.03 -7.17
C ASN A 37 9.07 4.06 -6.10
N ILE A 38 7.79 4.14 -5.76
CA ILE A 38 7.32 4.88 -4.58
C ILE A 38 6.98 3.86 -3.51
N ARG A 39 7.77 3.85 -2.43
CA ARG A 39 7.59 2.93 -1.31
C ARG A 39 7.33 3.70 -0.02
N ASN A 40 6.24 3.37 0.65
CA ASN A 40 5.86 3.92 1.93
C ASN A 40 5.55 2.78 2.89
N THR A 41 5.99 2.90 4.13
CA THR A 41 5.62 1.96 5.20
C THR A 41 4.54 2.59 6.06
N TYR A 42 3.52 1.82 6.37
CA TYR A 42 2.43 2.21 7.26
C TYR A 42 2.40 1.25 8.44
N THR A 43 2.14 1.79 9.62
CA THR A 43 2.00 1.03 10.85
C THR A 43 0.53 0.77 11.15
N ASN A 44 0.24 -0.33 11.84
CA ASN A 44 -1.08 -0.70 12.33
C ASN A 44 -1.45 0.14 13.56
N SER A 45 -1.46 1.46 13.38
CA SER A 45 -1.84 2.46 14.36
C SER A 45 -3.19 3.08 13.97
N VAL A 46 -3.78 3.90 14.85
CA VAL A 46 -5.08 4.55 14.57
C VAL A 46 -5.00 5.47 13.34
N SER A 47 -4.00 6.33 13.26
CA SER A 47 -3.77 7.21 12.10
C SER A 47 -3.28 6.43 10.88
N GLY A 48 -2.43 5.42 11.06
CA GLY A 48 -1.95 4.54 9.98
C GLY A 48 -3.11 3.85 9.26
N ARG A 49 -4.05 3.27 10.01
CA ARG A 49 -5.31 2.69 9.48
C ARG A 49 -6.16 3.70 8.70
N LYS A 50 -6.27 4.94 9.19
CA LYS A 50 -7.00 6.01 8.49
C LYS A 50 -6.32 6.41 7.19
N LEU A 51 -4.99 6.50 7.20
CA LEU A 51 -4.19 6.88 6.05
C LEU A 51 -4.24 5.82 4.94
N ILE A 52 -4.06 4.53 5.27
CA ILE A 52 -4.13 3.48 4.25
C ILE A 52 -5.51 3.41 3.58
N LYS A 53 -6.58 3.72 4.32
CA LYS A 53 -7.95 3.76 3.79
C LYS A 53 -8.14 4.88 2.76
N SER A 54 -7.45 6.00 2.91
CA SER A 54 -7.55 7.12 1.96
C SER A 54 -6.65 6.96 0.73
N ILE A 55 -5.59 6.16 0.82
CA ILE A 55 -4.57 6.06 -0.24
C ILE A 55 -4.58 4.74 -1.04
N LEU A 56 -5.25 3.70 -0.54
CA LEU A 56 -5.33 2.40 -1.20
C LEU A 56 -6.73 2.17 -1.80
N PRO A 57 -6.82 1.53 -2.97
CA PRO A 57 -8.09 0.99 -3.45
C PRO A 57 -8.65 -0.05 -2.46
N ASN A 58 -9.98 -0.24 -2.49
CA ASN A 58 -10.69 -1.09 -1.53
C ASN A 58 -10.11 -2.51 -1.41
N ASP A 59 -9.76 -3.16 -2.52
CA ASP A 59 -9.24 -4.54 -2.47
C ASP A 59 -7.91 -4.65 -1.72
N TYR A 60 -7.01 -3.68 -1.94
CA TYR A 60 -5.73 -3.61 -1.23
C TYR A 60 -5.93 -3.22 0.24
N TYR A 61 -6.81 -2.26 0.52
CA TYR A 61 -7.16 -1.88 1.88
C TYR A 61 -7.73 -3.08 2.66
N ASN A 62 -8.67 -3.81 2.07
CA ASN A 62 -9.30 -4.98 2.68
C ASN A 62 -8.27 -6.08 2.95
N ALA A 63 -7.31 -6.30 2.04
CA ALA A 63 -6.21 -7.25 2.26
C ALA A 63 -5.34 -6.87 3.47
N VAL A 64 -5.03 -5.57 3.66
CA VAL A 64 -4.28 -5.11 4.84
C VAL A 64 -5.10 -5.29 6.12
N ILE A 65 -6.36 -4.86 6.12
CA ILE A 65 -7.23 -4.95 7.32
C ILE A 65 -7.52 -6.40 7.70
N ALA A 66 -7.59 -7.32 6.74
CA ALA A 66 -7.74 -8.75 7.02
C ALA A 66 -6.58 -9.31 7.86
N VAL A 67 -5.36 -8.79 7.69
CA VAL A 67 -4.20 -9.18 8.51
C VAL A 67 -4.15 -8.39 9.82
N TRP A 68 -4.48 -7.11 9.79
CA TRP A 68 -4.42 -6.23 10.95
C TRP A 68 -5.56 -6.43 11.95
N GLY A 69 -6.66 -7.07 11.56
CA GLY A 69 -7.84 -7.27 12.40
C GLY A 69 -8.53 -5.96 12.81
N ASP A 70 -9.38 -6.01 13.83
CA ASP A 70 -10.24 -4.88 14.21
C ASP A 70 -9.55 -3.80 15.05
N THR A 71 -8.46 -4.14 15.74
CA THR A 71 -7.80 -3.25 16.71
C THR A 71 -6.37 -2.90 16.28
N PRO A 72 -5.94 -1.63 16.41
CA PRO A 72 -4.54 -1.25 16.22
C PRO A 72 -3.61 -2.04 17.14
N THR A 73 -2.43 -2.39 16.65
CA THR A 73 -1.38 -3.06 17.45
C THR A 73 -0.19 -2.15 17.77
N VAL A 74 -0.09 -1.00 17.10
CA VAL A 74 0.97 -0.01 17.32
C VAL A 74 0.38 1.25 17.95
N GLU A 75 0.88 1.61 19.13
CA GLU A 75 0.56 2.87 19.81
C GLU A 75 1.22 4.06 19.12
N GLU A 76 0.56 5.20 19.16
CA GLU A 76 1.07 6.45 18.60
C GLU A 76 1.65 7.31 19.71
N ILE A 77 2.93 7.65 19.60
CA ILE A 77 3.53 8.66 20.47
C ILE A 77 3.08 10.02 19.94
N ILE A 78 2.26 10.72 20.72
CA ILE A 78 1.94 12.12 20.48
C ILE A 78 3.08 12.92 21.11
N GLU A 79 3.96 13.48 20.28
CA GLU A 79 4.97 14.47 20.71
C GLU A 79 4.32 15.82 21.03
#